data_AF-A0A0B3VZG6-F1
#
_entry.id   AF-A0A0B3VZG6-F1
#
_cell.length_a   1.000
_cell.length_b   1.000
_cell.length_c   1.000
_cell.angle_alpha   90.00
_cell.angle_beta   90.00
_cell.angle_gamma   90.00
#
_symmetry.space_group_name_H-M   'P 1'
#
loop_
_entity.id
_entity.type
_entity.pdbx_description
1 polymer ?
#
loop_
_entity_poly.entity_id
_entity_poly.type
_entity_poly.pdbx_seq_one_letter_code
_entity_poly.pdbx_strand_id
1 'polypeptide(L)'
;MKERKSFFKCRKLKNKDVKVFSKEMSILLKSGCEISKILRILIDESNDKVRVVLKEILGDIEKGNSIKSSFENTKAFSNFYISMIAAGELSGNLDDVMDKLATYYDKENKLKNKITSILIYPAILIITMIISFVFILIFLIPNFEDIYADNNIKTPGLTKILICLSHLLRDDLLLIMIGNLLLIGGLIYLKKSSNKFNEMINKLVFKLPVVNTYMKLIISNKFIKALSILISSGVQIVDSIEISSRVMSNEYIYEKICKANEFIKKGNSIGDSLKTVEELPSLLLSMIAIGEESGRLDTVLDTVTDYYENELDSKLEIGTKYFENFITLLIGVLVGIVVISMMIPMFDAVSAI
;
A
#
# COMPACT_ATOMS: atom_id res chain seq x y z
N MET A 1 -15.42 -30.02 27.56
CA MET A 1 -14.78 -28.75 27.12
C MET A 1 -14.69 -28.77 25.60
N LYS A 2 -15.54 -28.01 24.91
CA LYS A 2 -15.66 -28.04 23.44
C LYS A 2 -14.42 -27.41 22.79
N GLU A 3 -13.72 -28.19 21.99
CA GLU A 3 -12.71 -27.73 21.03
C GLU A 3 -13.32 -26.67 20.11
N ARG A 4 -12.92 -25.41 20.31
CA ARG A 4 -13.19 -24.35 19.35
C ARG A 4 -12.25 -24.56 18.16
N LYS A 5 -12.75 -25.24 17.12
CA LYS A 5 -12.15 -25.25 15.78
C LYS A 5 -11.89 -23.81 15.34
N SER A 6 -10.61 -23.43 15.33
CA SER A 6 -10.14 -22.10 14.92
C SER A 6 -10.44 -21.87 13.44
N PHE A 7 -11.42 -21.01 13.18
CA PHE A 7 -11.85 -20.55 11.86
C PHE A 7 -10.92 -19.47 11.25
N PHE A 8 -9.66 -19.35 11.70
CA PHE A 8 -8.76 -18.30 11.24
C PHE A 8 -8.08 -18.67 9.91
N LYS A 9 -8.80 -18.40 8.81
CA LYS A 9 -8.33 -18.51 7.41
C LYS A 9 -7.32 -17.41 6.99
N CYS A 10 -6.51 -16.89 7.93
CA CYS A 10 -5.37 -16.01 7.62
C CYS A 10 -4.36 -16.07 8.77
N ARG A 11 -3.29 -16.86 8.61
CA ARG A 11 -2.19 -16.97 9.59
C ARG A 11 -1.23 -15.77 9.56
N LYS A 12 -1.28 -14.92 8.52
CA LYS A 12 -0.36 -13.76 8.39
C LYS A 12 -0.65 -12.68 9.44
N LEU A 13 0.39 -12.25 10.14
CA LEU A 13 0.33 -11.15 11.11
C LEU A 13 0.34 -9.78 10.40
N LYS A 14 -0.21 -8.75 11.05
CA LYS A 14 -0.15 -7.37 10.55
C LYS A 14 1.22 -6.77 10.86
N ASN A 15 1.69 -5.84 10.03
CA ASN A 15 2.95 -5.12 10.25
C ASN A 15 3.05 -4.48 11.64
N LYS A 16 1.95 -3.95 12.19
CA LYS A 16 1.92 -3.40 13.56
C LYS A 16 2.23 -4.46 14.62
N ASP A 17 1.65 -5.65 14.48
CA ASP A 17 1.86 -6.76 15.42
C ASP A 17 3.30 -7.28 15.33
N VAL A 18 3.81 -7.46 14.10
CA VAL A 18 5.20 -7.87 13.85
C VAL A 18 6.19 -6.85 14.42
N LYS A 19 5.96 -5.55 14.19
CA LYS A 19 6.78 -4.47 14.74
C LYS A 19 6.92 -4.57 16.26
N VAL A 20 5.78 -4.64 16.98
CA VAL A 20 5.75 -4.65 18.44
C VAL A 20 6.50 -5.88 18.97
N PHE A 21 6.14 -7.04 18.45
CA PHE A 21 6.79 -8.31 18.78
C PHE A 21 8.31 -8.25 18.57
N SER A 22 8.77 -7.80 17.39
CA SER A 22 10.22 -7.71 17.11
C SER A 22 10.92 -6.72 18.04
N LYS A 23 10.27 -5.62 18.41
CA LYS A 23 10.88 -4.62 19.31
C LYS A 23 11.05 -5.17 20.72
N GLU A 24 10.01 -5.80 21.26
CA GLU A 24 10.04 -6.41 22.59
C GLU A 24 11.04 -7.58 22.64
N MET A 25 11.06 -8.41 21.59
CA MET A 25 12.05 -9.47 21.42
C MET A 25 13.48 -8.91 21.44
N SER A 26 13.74 -7.83 20.69
CA SER A 26 15.07 -7.17 20.68
C SER A 26 15.47 -6.68 22.07
N ILE A 27 14.58 -5.96 22.77
CA ILE A 27 14.85 -5.42 24.11
C ILE A 27 15.20 -6.56 25.09
N LEU A 28 14.43 -7.64 25.07
CA LEU A 28 14.63 -8.77 25.97
C LEU A 28 15.87 -9.60 25.60
N LEU A 29 16.17 -9.76 24.30
CA LEU A 29 17.42 -10.41 23.86
C LEU A 29 18.65 -9.60 24.30
N LYS A 30 18.62 -8.26 24.19
CA LYS A 30 19.69 -7.36 24.67
C LYS A 30 19.93 -7.46 26.18
N SER A 31 18.90 -7.86 26.94
CA SER A 31 19.02 -8.11 28.38
C SER A 31 19.63 -9.47 28.74
N GLY A 32 19.99 -10.29 27.74
CA GLY A 32 20.57 -11.62 27.94
C GLY A 32 19.55 -12.70 28.33
N CYS A 33 18.25 -12.45 28.16
CA CYS A 33 17.23 -13.44 28.45
C CYS A 33 17.25 -14.59 27.41
N GLU A 34 17.08 -15.83 27.88
CA GLU A 34 16.92 -16.98 27.00
C GLU A 34 15.66 -16.87 26.12
N ILE A 35 15.77 -17.23 24.85
CA ILE A 35 14.69 -17.10 23.86
C ILE A 35 13.36 -17.74 24.30
N SER A 36 13.41 -18.91 24.93
CA SER A 36 12.21 -19.59 25.43
C SER A 36 11.50 -18.79 26.54
N LYS A 37 12.27 -18.15 27.42
CA LYS A 37 11.72 -17.27 28.47
C LYS A 37 11.12 -16.01 27.86
N ILE A 38 11.80 -15.41 26.89
CA ILE A 38 11.30 -14.25 26.15
C ILE A 38 9.95 -14.58 25.51
N LEU A 39 9.86 -15.68 24.76
CA LEU A 39 8.63 -16.08 24.09
C LEU A 39 7.47 -16.30 25.07
N ARG A 40 7.72 -16.84 26.27
CA ARG A 40 6.69 -16.97 27.32
C ARG A 40 6.17 -15.62 27.79
N ILE A 41 7.05 -14.64 28.04
CA ILE A 41 6.65 -13.26 28.40
C ILE A 41 5.78 -12.66 27.29
N LEU A 42 6.23 -12.77 26.03
CA LEU A 42 5.51 -12.20 24.88
C LEU A 42 4.17 -12.90 24.62
N ILE A 43 4.01 -14.19 24.95
CA ILE A 43 2.74 -14.92 24.85
C ILE A 43 1.69 -14.35 25.80
N ASP A 44 2.09 -13.91 27.00
CA ASP A 44 1.19 -13.38 28.02
C ASP A 44 0.71 -11.96 27.68
N GLU A 45 1.60 -11.14 27.12
CA GLU A 45 1.30 -9.74 26.75
C GLU A 45 0.62 -9.59 25.37
N SER A 46 0.61 -10.65 24.55
CA SER A 46 0.15 -10.57 23.15
C SER A 46 -1.36 -10.77 22.96
N ASN A 47 -1.87 -10.23 21.85
CA ASN A 47 -3.25 -10.47 21.40
C ASN A 47 -3.47 -11.93 20.96
N ASP A 48 -4.72 -12.37 20.90
CA ASP A 48 -5.06 -13.78 20.63
C ASP A 48 -4.43 -14.36 19.36
N LYS A 49 -4.27 -13.55 18.30
CA LYS A 49 -3.66 -14.02 17.04
C LYS A 49 -2.16 -14.24 17.18
N VAL A 50 -1.46 -13.26 17.76
CA VAL A 50 -0.01 -13.34 17.99
C VAL A 50 0.28 -14.45 18.99
N ARG A 51 -0.52 -14.56 20.06
CA ARG A 51 -0.38 -15.60 21.08
C ARG A 51 -0.39 -17.02 20.50
N VAL A 52 -1.28 -17.31 19.56
CA VAL A 52 -1.33 -18.62 18.89
C VAL A 52 -0.04 -18.89 18.10
N VAL A 53 0.44 -17.89 17.35
CA VAL A 53 1.68 -18.01 16.56
C VAL A 53 2.90 -18.20 17.48
N LEU A 54 3.01 -17.43 18.56
CA LEU A 54 4.14 -17.55 19.49
C LEU A 54 4.16 -18.87 20.25
N LYS A 55 2.98 -19.44 20.59
CA LYS A 55 2.91 -20.78 21.20
C LYS A 55 3.41 -21.87 20.25
N GLU A 56 3.12 -21.76 18.96
CA GLU A 56 3.62 -22.68 17.92
C GLU A 56 5.16 -22.58 17.84
N ILE A 57 5.71 -21.36 17.81
CA ILE A 57 7.16 -21.13 17.78
C ILE A 57 7.84 -21.65 19.04
N LEU A 58 7.33 -21.32 20.23
CA LEU A 58 7.88 -21.79 21.50
C LEU A 58 7.91 -23.32 21.55
N GLY A 59 6.81 -23.96 21.15
CA GLY A 59 6.73 -25.42 21.12
C GLY A 59 7.70 -26.07 20.15
N ASP A 60 8.06 -25.42 19.04
CA ASP A 60 9.08 -25.92 18.11
C ASP A 60 10.50 -25.70 18.62
N ILE A 61 10.79 -24.56 19.24
CA ILE A 61 12.10 -24.29 19.87
C ILE A 61 12.35 -25.23 21.06
N GLU A 62 11.34 -25.49 21.89
CA GLU A 62 11.45 -26.42 23.01
C GLU A 62 11.69 -27.88 22.56
N LYS A 63 11.32 -28.23 21.31
CA LYS A 63 11.66 -29.52 20.69
C LYS A 63 13.08 -29.55 20.09
N GLY A 64 13.82 -28.46 20.15
CA GLY A 64 15.19 -28.36 19.63
C GLY A 64 15.27 -27.95 18.14
N ASN A 65 14.18 -27.47 17.54
CA ASN A 65 14.25 -26.91 16.19
C ASN A 65 14.98 -25.56 16.20
N SER A 66 15.59 -25.19 15.07
CA SER A 66 16.20 -23.87 14.90
C SER A 66 15.16 -22.75 14.99
N ILE A 67 15.60 -21.54 15.31
CA ILE A 67 14.74 -20.35 15.39
C ILE A 67 14.14 -20.10 14.00
N LYS A 68 14.96 -20.12 12.94
CA LYS A 68 14.47 -19.98 11.56
C LYS A 68 13.32 -20.94 11.25
N SER A 69 13.52 -22.24 11.47
CA SER A 69 12.52 -23.26 11.11
C SER A 69 11.23 -23.12 11.92
N SER A 70 11.35 -22.78 13.21
CA SER A 70 10.21 -22.52 14.09
C SER A 70 9.34 -21.36 13.58
N PHE A 71 9.95 -20.27 13.10
CA PHE A 71 9.22 -19.16 12.48
C PHE A 71 8.63 -19.52 11.12
N GLU A 72 9.36 -20.27 10.29
CA GLU A 72 8.95 -20.68 8.95
C GLU A 72 7.70 -21.58 8.97
N ASN A 73 7.63 -22.53 9.92
CA ASN A 73 6.51 -23.46 10.08
C ASN A 73 5.16 -22.78 10.30
N THR A 74 5.15 -21.64 10.99
CA THR A 74 3.92 -20.89 11.27
C THR A 74 3.24 -20.35 10.02
N LYS A 75 4.01 -20.08 8.95
CA LYS A 75 3.59 -19.33 7.74
C LYS A 75 2.98 -17.95 8.06
N ALA A 76 3.28 -17.41 9.24
CA ALA A 76 2.76 -16.13 9.72
C ALA A 76 3.62 -14.92 9.29
N PHE A 77 4.89 -15.18 8.98
CA PHE A 77 5.91 -14.18 8.66
C PHE A 77 6.26 -14.17 7.16
N SER A 78 6.89 -13.08 6.71
CA SER A 78 7.38 -12.96 5.34
C SER A 78 8.72 -13.69 5.17
N ASN A 79 9.08 -14.04 3.93
CA ASN A 79 10.41 -14.63 3.65
C ASN A 79 11.54 -13.67 4.08
N PHE A 80 11.37 -12.37 3.88
CA PHE A 80 12.31 -11.35 4.38
C PHE A 80 12.53 -11.46 5.89
N TYR A 81 11.47 -11.59 6.67
CA TYR A 81 11.55 -11.76 8.13
C TYR A 81 12.29 -13.04 8.51
N ILE A 82 11.96 -14.16 7.86
CA ILE A 82 12.58 -15.47 8.10
C ILE A 82 14.07 -15.44 7.76
N SER A 83 14.45 -14.84 6.63
CA SER A 83 15.85 -14.72 6.21
C SER A 83 16.67 -13.84 7.17
N MET A 84 16.08 -12.77 7.68
CA MET A 84 16.71 -11.93 8.71
C MET A 84 16.94 -12.72 10.00
N ILE A 85 15.96 -13.48 10.47
CA ILE A 85 16.13 -14.37 11.62
C ILE A 85 17.25 -15.38 11.39
N ALA A 86 17.29 -16.01 10.21
CA ALA A 86 18.34 -16.98 9.87
C ALA A 86 19.73 -16.33 9.94
N ALA A 87 19.89 -15.11 9.43
CA ALA A 87 21.13 -14.36 9.50
C ALA A 87 21.53 -14.04 10.95
N GLY A 88 20.57 -13.60 11.78
CA GLY A 88 20.79 -13.31 13.19
C GLY A 88 21.13 -14.56 14.02
N GLU A 89 20.48 -15.69 13.72
CA GLU A 89 20.76 -16.97 14.36
C GLU A 89 22.16 -17.49 14.01
N LEU A 90 22.59 -17.39 12.75
CA LEU A 90 23.91 -17.82 12.30
C LEU A 90 25.03 -16.90 12.81
N SER A 91 24.80 -15.60 12.89
CA SER A 91 25.79 -14.60 13.33
C SER A 91 25.80 -14.36 14.84
N GLY A 92 24.83 -14.88 15.58
CA GLY A 92 24.67 -14.63 17.02
C GLY A 92 24.12 -13.24 17.36
N ASN A 93 23.79 -12.41 16.37
CA ASN A 93 23.33 -11.02 16.55
C ASN A 93 21.81 -10.87 16.36
N LEU A 94 21.05 -11.82 16.92
CA LEU A 94 19.59 -11.87 16.76
C LEU A 94 18.90 -10.63 17.36
N ASP A 95 19.47 -10.07 18.42
CA ASP A 95 18.99 -8.87 19.11
C ASP A 95 18.99 -7.62 18.20
N ASP A 96 20.06 -7.41 17.45
CA ASP A 96 20.16 -6.32 16.48
C ASP A 96 19.31 -6.58 15.23
N VAL A 97 19.25 -7.83 14.76
CA VAL A 97 18.36 -8.23 13.68
C VAL A 97 16.89 -7.95 14.02
N MET A 98 16.46 -8.26 15.25
CA MET A 98 15.11 -7.97 15.72
C MET A 98 14.85 -6.46 15.79
N ASP A 99 15.84 -5.64 16.14
CA ASP A 99 15.70 -4.18 16.15
C ASP A 99 15.56 -3.61 14.74
N LYS A 100 16.36 -4.10 13.79
CA LYS A 100 16.25 -3.74 12.37
C LYS A 100 14.88 -4.13 11.79
N LEU A 101 14.39 -5.33 12.13
CA LEU A 101 13.05 -5.77 11.75
C LEU A 101 11.97 -4.87 12.35
N ALA A 102 12.07 -4.52 13.64
CA ALA A 102 11.14 -3.60 14.28
C ALA A 102 11.11 -2.23 13.58
N THR A 103 12.29 -1.68 13.26
CA THR A 103 12.44 -0.41 12.55
C THR A 103 11.85 -0.47 11.13
N TYR A 104 12.12 -1.56 10.40
CA TYR A 104 11.56 -1.79 9.07
C TYR A 104 10.03 -1.82 9.09
N TYR A 105 9.43 -2.63 9.98
CA TYR A 105 7.98 -2.78 10.07
C TYR A 105 7.30 -1.52 10.65
N ASP A 106 7.98 -0.72 11.47
CA ASP A 106 7.51 0.59 11.89
C ASP A 106 7.39 1.56 10.71
N LYS A 107 8.47 1.68 9.92
CA LYS A 107 8.49 2.54 8.74
C LYS A 107 7.46 2.07 7.69
N GLU A 108 7.30 0.76 7.45
CA GLU A 108 6.25 0.24 6.56
C GLU A 108 4.83 0.58 7.07
N ASN A 109 4.61 0.49 8.39
CA ASN A 109 3.33 0.86 8.98
C ASN A 109 3.06 2.37 8.92
N LYS A 110 4.08 3.20 9.14
CA LYS A 110 4.02 4.66 8.97
C LYS A 110 3.73 5.05 7.53
N LEU A 111 4.41 4.46 6.55
CA LEU A 111 4.14 4.70 5.13
C LEU A 111 2.69 4.33 4.77
N LYS A 112 2.23 3.15 5.20
CA LYS A 112 0.84 2.74 4.99
C LYS A 112 -0.15 3.71 5.62
N ASN A 113 0.10 4.14 6.85
CA ASN A 113 -0.75 5.10 7.54
C ASN A 113 -0.73 6.46 6.86
N LYS A 114 0.45 6.95 6.43
CA LYS A 114 0.60 8.20 5.68
C LYS A 114 -0.21 8.17 4.38
N ILE A 115 -0.08 7.11 3.59
CA ILE A 115 -0.89 6.90 2.38
C ILE A 115 -2.38 6.88 2.71
N THR A 116 -2.79 6.18 3.78
CA THR A 116 -4.19 6.11 4.19
C THR A 116 -4.71 7.48 4.61
N SER A 117 -3.96 8.22 5.43
CA SER A 117 -4.32 9.58 5.88
C SER A 117 -4.43 10.57 4.74
N ILE A 118 -3.50 10.51 3.77
CA ILE A 118 -3.53 11.32 2.55
C ILE A 118 -4.82 11.10 1.75
N LEU A 119 -5.33 9.86 1.71
CA LEU A 119 -6.55 9.52 0.95
C LEU A 119 -7.85 9.87 1.68
N ILE A 120 -7.84 10.01 3.01
CA ILE A 120 -9.04 10.34 3.79
C ILE A 120 -9.58 11.71 3.41
N TYR A 121 -8.71 12.72 3.26
CA TYR A 121 -9.15 14.09 2.95
C TYR A 121 -9.83 14.19 1.56
N PRO A 122 -9.23 13.72 0.45
CA PRO A 122 -9.91 13.60 -0.85
C PRO A 122 -11.23 12.82 -0.78
N ALA A 123 -11.27 11.72 -0.02
CA ALA A 123 -12.48 10.93 0.10
C ALA A 123 -13.63 11.72 0.75
N ILE A 124 -13.34 12.49 1.81
CA ILE A 124 -14.34 13.36 2.46
C ILE A 124 -14.86 14.40 1.46
N LEU A 125 -13.98 15.10 0.74
CA LEU A 125 -14.39 16.10 -0.25
C LEU A 125 -15.27 15.51 -1.36
N ILE A 126 -14.89 14.34 -1.90
CA ILE A 126 -15.65 13.66 -2.95
C ILE A 126 -17.01 13.19 -2.41
N ILE A 127 -17.06 12.64 -1.19
CA ILE A 127 -18.32 12.23 -0.56
C ILE A 127 -19.23 13.45 -0.36
N THR A 128 -18.72 14.55 0.19
CA THR A 128 -19.49 15.78 0.36
C THR A 128 -19.95 16.35 -0.98
N MET A 129 -19.10 16.33 -2.01
CA MET A 129 -19.46 16.74 -3.37
C MET A 129 -20.61 15.89 -3.93
N ILE A 130 -20.53 14.57 -3.83
CA ILE A 130 -21.56 13.65 -4.31
C ILE A 130 -22.86 13.86 -3.54
N ILE A 131 -22.81 13.98 -2.21
CA ILE A 131 -23.99 14.22 -1.38
C ILE A 131 -24.67 15.53 -1.79
N SER A 132 -23.91 16.63 -1.88
CA SER A 132 -24.44 17.93 -2.30
C SER A 132 -25.02 17.87 -3.71
N PHE A 133 -24.33 17.21 -4.65
CA PHE A 133 -24.81 17.09 -6.03
C PHE A 133 -26.10 16.27 -6.13
N VAL A 134 -26.17 15.13 -5.42
CA VAL A 134 -27.39 14.31 -5.35
C VAL A 134 -28.53 15.07 -4.67
N PHE A 135 -28.27 15.84 -3.62
CA PHE A 135 -29.27 16.68 -2.98
C PHE A 135 -29.86 17.71 -3.95
N ILE A 136 -29.01 18.40 -4.73
CA ILE A 136 -29.44 19.34 -5.77
C ILE A 136 -30.32 18.61 -6.80
N LEU A 137 -29.91 17.44 -7.28
CA LEU A 137 -30.67 16.69 -8.28
C LEU A 137 -32.02 16.19 -7.76
N ILE A 138 -32.11 15.71 -6.52
CA ILE A 138 -33.35 15.12 -5.99
C ILE A 138 -34.32 16.19 -5.48
N PHE A 139 -33.83 17.28 -4.88
CA PHE A 139 -34.69 18.28 -4.22
C PHE A 139 -34.78 19.61 -4.97
N LEU A 140 -33.66 20.13 -5.49
CA LEU A 140 -33.69 21.45 -6.13
C LEU A 140 -34.21 21.37 -7.57
N ILE A 141 -33.65 20.47 -8.39
CA ILE A 141 -34.00 20.38 -9.82
C ILE A 141 -35.50 20.17 -10.06
N PRO A 142 -36.22 19.29 -9.33
CA PRO A 142 -37.66 19.11 -9.55
C PRO A 142 -38.48 20.37 -9.26
N ASN A 143 -38.15 21.10 -8.20
CA ASN A 143 -38.84 22.36 -7.87
C ASN A 143 -38.69 23.39 -9.00
N PHE A 144 -37.52 23.41 -9.67
CA PHE A 144 -37.30 24.28 -10.82
C PHE A 144 -38.00 23.76 -12.08
N GLU A 145 -38.07 22.44 -12.27
CA GLU A 145 -38.79 21.82 -13.39
C GLU A 145 -40.28 22.20 -13.37
N ASP A 146 -40.93 22.14 -12.21
CA ASP A 146 -42.34 22.54 -12.05
C ASP A 146 -42.55 24.01 -12.45
N ILE A 147 -41.67 24.92 -12.00
CA ILE A 147 -41.72 26.35 -12.35
C ILE A 147 -41.53 26.56 -13.86
N TYR A 148 -40.65 25.80 -14.51
CA TYR A 148 -40.40 25.91 -15.95
C TYR A 148 -41.58 25.38 -16.77
N ALA A 149 -42.21 24.29 -16.32
CA ALA A 149 -43.38 23.71 -16.96
C ALA A 149 -44.58 24.68 -16.91
N ASP A 150 -44.84 25.29 -15.75
CA ASP A 150 -45.96 26.21 -15.54
C ASP A 150 -45.86 27.49 -16.39
N ASN A 151 -44.64 27.95 -16.68
CA ASN A 151 -44.39 29.18 -17.43
C ASN A 151 -44.02 28.95 -18.91
N ASN A 152 -44.13 27.71 -19.42
CA ASN A 152 -43.74 27.32 -20.79
C ASN A 152 -42.32 27.77 -21.20
N ILE A 153 -41.39 27.81 -20.24
CA ILE A 153 -40.01 28.27 -20.46
C ILE A 153 -39.23 27.16 -21.15
N LYS A 154 -38.57 27.47 -22.26
CA LYS A 154 -37.69 26.50 -22.93
C LYS A 154 -36.42 26.30 -22.10
N THR A 155 -36.22 25.10 -21.59
CA THR A 155 -35.01 24.75 -20.83
C THR A 155 -33.79 24.59 -21.76
N PRO A 156 -32.65 25.23 -21.46
CA PRO A 156 -31.39 25.04 -22.17
C PRO A 156 -30.88 23.59 -22.09
N GLY A 157 -29.98 23.21 -23.01
CA GLY A 157 -29.43 21.86 -23.10
C GLY A 157 -28.75 21.36 -21.81
N LEU A 158 -28.05 22.23 -21.09
CA LEU A 158 -27.40 21.90 -19.81
C LEU A 158 -28.42 21.55 -18.72
N THR A 159 -29.51 22.32 -18.62
CA THR A 159 -30.61 22.07 -17.67
C THR A 159 -31.34 20.76 -17.97
N LYS A 160 -31.54 20.43 -19.26
CA LYS A 160 -32.15 19.15 -19.67
C LYS A 160 -31.33 17.93 -19.24
N ILE A 161 -30.00 18.01 -19.30
CA ILE A 161 -29.13 16.93 -18.82
C ILE A 161 -29.31 16.73 -17.31
N LEU A 162 -29.38 17.82 -16.53
CA LEU A 162 -29.59 17.74 -15.08
C LEU A 162 -30.98 17.19 -14.72
N ILE A 163 -32.03 17.60 -15.44
CA ILE A 163 -33.39 17.04 -15.28
C ILE A 163 -33.39 15.54 -15.60
N CYS A 164 -32.77 15.11 -16.71
CA CYS A 164 -32.67 13.70 -17.05
C CYS A 164 -31.94 12.88 -15.96
N LEU A 165 -30.82 13.40 -15.44
CA LEU A 165 -30.09 12.78 -14.32
C LEU A 165 -30.93 12.75 -13.04
N SER A 166 -31.71 13.79 -12.77
CA SER A 166 -32.64 13.85 -11.63
C SER A 166 -33.70 12.76 -11.72
N HIS A 167 -34.34 12.59 -12.87
CA HIS A 167 -35.35 11.54 -13.11
C HIS A 167 -34.72 10.14 -12.96
N LEU A 168 -33.55 9.90 -13.57
CA LEU A 168 -32.82 8.63 -13.42
C LEU A 168 -32.49 8.33 -11.94
N LEU A 169 -32.10 9.33 -11.16
CA LEU A 169 -31.85 9.11 -9.74
C LEU A 169 -33.16 8.87 -8.98
N ARG A 170 -34.21 9.67 -9.20
CA ARG A 170 -35.45 9.60 -8.43
C ARG A 170 -36.25 8.32 -8.70
N ASP A 171 -36.37 7.94 -9.97
CA ASP A 171 -37.27 6.87 -10.41
C ASP A 171 -36.62 5.49 -10.29
N ASP A 172 -35.30 5.39 -10.48
CA ASP A 172 -34.54 4.13 -10.45
C ASP A 172 -33.62 3.98 -9.23
N LEU A 173 -33.84 4.75 -8.15
CA LEU A 173 -33.00 4.78 -6.93
C LEU A 173 -32.69 3.37 -6.37
N LEU A 174 -33.70 2.49 -6.32
CA LEU A 174 -33.55 1.10 -5.88
C LEU A 174 -32.67 0.27 -6.83
N LEU A 175 -32.83 0.46 -8.14
CA LEU A 175 -32.10 -0.28 -9.19
C LEU A 175 -30.63 0.16 -9.22
N ILE A 176 -30.37 1.46 -9.01
CA ILE A 176 -29.02 2.04 -8.88
C ILE A 176 -28.33 1.53 -7.60
N MET A 177 -29.01 1.46 -6.46
CA MET A 177 -28.43 0.90 -5.22
C MET A 177 -28.07 -0.59 -5.39
N ILE A 178 -28.96 -1.39 -6.00
CA ILE A 178 -28.72 -2.81 -6.26
C ILE A 178 -27.56 -3.00 -7.26
N GLY A 179 -27.50 -2.17 -8.31
CA GLY A 179 -26.42 -2.18 -9.30
C GLY A 179 -25.05 -1.87 -8.68
N ASN A 180 -24.97 -0.85 -7.82
CA ASN A 180 -23.73 -0.52 -7.11
C ASN A 180 -23.31 -1.64 -6.15
N LEU A 181 -24.25 -2.23 -5.42
CA LEU A 181 -23.97 -3.33 -4.49
C LEU A 181 -23.43 -4.57 -5.25
N LEU A 182 -24.05 -4.92 -6.38
CA LEU A 182 -23.60 -6.01 -7.24
C LEU A 182 -22.25 -5.73 -7.89
N LEU A 183 -22.00 -4.49 -8.31
CA LEU A 183 -20.73 -4.08 -8.90
C LEU A 183 -19.59 -4.14 -7.87
N ILE A 184 -19.81 -3.60 -6.67
CA ILE A 184 -18.84 -3.66 -5.56
C ILE A 184 -18.61 -5.12 -5.14
N GLY A 185 -19.69 -5.91 -4.97
CA GLY A 185 -19.61 -7.33 -4.64
C GLY A 185 -18.87 -8.15 -5.69
N GLY A 186 -19.15 -7.89 -6.96
CA GLY A 186 -18.51 -8.51 -8.12
C GLY A 186 -17.02 -8.18 -8.21
N LEU A 187 -16.64 -6.91 -8.01
CA LEU A 187 -15.23 -6.49 -7.98
C LEU A 187 -14.46 -7.13 -6.81
N ILE A 188 -15.07 -7.21 -5.61
CA ILE A 188 -14.46 -7.88 -4.46
C ILE A 188 -14.28 -9.38 -4.72
N TYR A 189 -15.27 -10.03 -5.33
CA TYR A 189 -15.21 -11.43 -5.70
C TYR A 189 -14.11 -11.70 -6.74
N LEU A 190 -14.07 -10.91 -7.82
CA LEU A 190 -13.06 -11.04 -8.88
C LEU A 190 -11.64 -10.80 -8.36
N LYS A 191 -11.45 -9.79 -7.50
CA LYS A 191 -10.16 -9.51 -6.86
C LYS A 191 -9.66 -10.67 -5.99
N LYS A 192 -10.59 -11.38 -5.32
CA LYS A 192 -10.27 -12.50 -4.43
C LYS A 192 -10.12 -13.83 -5.17
N SER A 193 -10.76 -13.97 -6.33
CA SER A 193 -10.84 -15.23 -7.08
C SER A 193 -9.88 -15.32 -8.26
N SER A 194 -9.38 -14.20 -8.82
CA SER A 194 -8.63 -14.20 -10.07
C SER A 194 -7.26 -13.52 -9.96
N ASN A 195 -6.19 -14.30 -10.05
CA ASN A 195 -4.83 -13.78 -10.19
C ASN A 195 -4.68 -12.95 -11.49
N LYS A 196 -5.35 -13.35 -12.58
CA LYS A 196 -5.34 -12.62 -13.86
C LYS A 196 -5.96 -11.22 -13.73
N PHE A 197 -7.00 -11.07 -12.91
CA PHE A 197 -7.62 -9.76 -12.67
C PHE A 197 -6.67 -8.85 -11.89
N ASN A 198 -5.99 -9.37 -10.87
CA ASN A 198 -4.96 -8.62 -10.14
C ASN A 198 -3.80 -8.21 -11.05
N GLU A 199 -3.37 -9.10 -11.94
CA GLU A 199 -2.32 -8.81 -12.92
C GLU A 199 -2.76 -7.73 -13.95
N MET A 200 -4.02 -7.78 -14.40
CA MET A 200 -4.58 -6.79 -15.32
C MET A 200 -4.75 -5.42 -14.66
N ILE A 201 -5.24 -5.37 -13.42
CA ILE A 201 -5.32 -4.14 -12.61
C ILE A 201 -3.92 -3.56 -12.43
N ASN A 202 -2.93 -4.38 -12.06
CA ASN A 202 -1.55 -3.93 -11.92
C ASN A 202 -1.03 -3.35 -13.24
N LYS A 203 -1.23 -4.03 -14.37
CA LYS A 203 -0.86 -3.52 -15.71
C LYS A 203 -1.57 -2.20 -16.06
N LEU A 204 -2.84 -2.03 -15.73
CA LEU A 204 -3.61 -0.79 -15.97
C LEU A 204 -3.13 0.37 -15.10
N VAL A 205 -2.92 0.12 -13.81
CA VAL A 205 -2.43 1.11 -12.85
C VAL A 205 -1.05 1.65 -13.27
N PHE A 206 -0.18 0.77 -13.80
CA PHE A 206 1.14 1.16 -14.30
C PHE A 206 1.12 1.91 -15.65
N LYS A 207 0.01 1.92 -16.39
CA LYS A 207 -0.14 2.71 -17.62
C LYS A 207 -0.47 4.17 -17.36
N LEU A 208 -0.90 4.53 -16.15
CA LEU A 208 -1.12 5.93 -15.78
C LEU A 208 0.24 6.59 -15.46
N PRO A 209 0.71 7.56 -16.26
CA PRO A 209 2.09 8.08 -16.16
C PRO A 209 2.41 8.69 -14.79
N VAL A 210 1.42 9.31 -14.14
CA VAL A 210 1.56 9.85 -12.78
C VAL A 210 1.74 8.71 -11.78
N VAL A 211 0.83 7.72 -11.78
CA VAL A 211 0.84 6.61 -10.82
C VAL A 211 2.08 5.72 -10.98
N ASN A 212 2.56 5.53 -12.22
CA ASN A 212 3.75 4.76 -12.53
C ASN A 212 5.00 5.30 -11.81
N THR A 213 5.20 6.62 -11.84
CA THR A 213 6.37 7.27 -11.20
C THR A 213 6.39 7.03 -9.69
N TYR A 214 5.24 7.18 -9.02
CA TYR A 214 5.11 6.92 -7.58
C TYR A 214 5.28 5.45 -7.23
N MET A 215 4.69 4.56 -8.02
CA MET A 215 4.80 3.11 -7.79
C MET A 215 6.24 2.63 -7.96
N LYS A 216 6.97 3.11 -8.97
CA LYS A 216 8.40 2.83 -9.15
C LYS A 216 9.22 3.30 -7.95
N LEU A 217 8.94 4.49 -7.42
CA LEU A 217 9.64 5.03 -6.25
C LEU A 217 9.36 4.19 -4.99
N ILE A 218 8.10 3.82 -4.73
CA ILE A 218 7.72 2.97 -3.59
C ILE A 218 8.38 1.60 -3.69
N ILE A 219 8.31 0.98 -4.86
CA ILE A 219 8.86 -0.36 -5.11
C ILE A 219 10.39 -0.35 -4.97
N SER A 220 11.06 0.64 -5.55
CA SER A 220 12.51 0.81 -5.44
C SER A 220 12.92 1.04 -3.98
N ASN A 221 12.22 1.92 -3.26
CA ASN A 221 12.52 2.17 -1.85
C ASN A 221 12.43 0.89 -1.00
N LYS A 222 11.41 0.04 -1.24
CA LYS A 222 11.28 -1.25 -0.55
C LYS A 222 12.45 -2.20 -0.86
N PHE A 223 12.85 -2.27 -2.12
CA PHE A 223 14.00 -3.06 -2.55
C PHE A 223 15.29 -2.60 -1.87
N ILE A 224 15.63 -1.32 -2.01
CA ILE A 224 16.88 -0.72 -1.49
C ILE A 224 16.95 -0.92 0.02
N LYS A 225 15.86 -0.63 0.73
CA LYS A 225 15.80 -0.77 2.18
C LYS A 225 15.97 -2.21 2.64
N ALA A 226 15.26 -3.16 2.01
CA ALA A 226 15.41 -4.57 2.34
C ALA A 226 16.84 -5.05 2.05
N LEU A 227 17.42 -4.62 0.93
CA LEU A 227 18.79 -4.92 0.55
C LEU A 227 19.78 -4.35 1.57
N SER A 228 19.66 -3.08 1.95
CA SER A 228 20.53 -2.43 2.94
C SER A 228 20.52 -3.15 4.29
N ILE A 229 19.32 -3.51 4.75
CA ILE A 229 19.14 -4.22 6.02
C ILE A 229 19.78 -5.62 5.97
N LEU A 230 19.61 -6.36 4.86
CA LEU A 230 20.18 -7.70 4.70
C LEU A 230 21.71 -7.65 4.64
N ILE A 231 22.26 -6.73 3.84
CA ILE A 231 23.72 -6.56 3.69
C ILE A 231 24.38 -6.13 5.00
N SER A 232 23.82 -5.11 5.67
CA SER A 232 24.32 -4.67 6.98
C SER A 232 24.12 -5.70 8.09
N SER A 233 23.30 -6.74 7.87
CA SER A 233 23.13 -7.89 8.76
C SER A 233 23.97 -9.10 8.36
N GLY A 234 24.90 -8.93 7.40
CA GLY A 234 25.86 -9.96 7.01
C GLY A 234 25.30 -11.06 6.11
N VAL A 235 24.11 -10.85 5.52
CA VAL A 235 23.57 -11.77 4.51
C VAL A 235 24.36 -11.62 3.22
N GLN A 236 24.69 -12.73 2.56
CA GLN A 236 25.42 -12.72 1.30
C GLN A 236 24.67 -11.88 0.25
N ILE A 237 25.40 -11.14 -0.59
CA ILE A 237 24.82 -10.19 -1.56
C ILE A 237 23.84 -10.84 -2.52
N VAL A 238 24.17 -12.03 -3.02
CA VAL A 238 23.34 -12.80 -3.94
C VAL A 238 21.99 -13.16 -3.32
N ASP A 239 22.00 -13.64 -2.08
CA ASP A 239 20.78 -13.98 -1.35
C ASP A 239 20.01 -12.70 -1.00
N SER A 240 20.72 -11.64 -0.61
CA SER A 240 20.14 -10.35 -0.24
C SER A 240 19.35 -9.72 -1.39
N ILE A 241 19.89 -9.77 -2.62
CA ILE A 241 19.21 -9.32 -3.84
C ILE A 241 17.96 -10.17 -4.12
N GLU A 242 18.05 -11.51 -4.00
CA GLU A 242 16.89 -12.37 -4.23
C GLU A 242 15.78 -12.11 -3.19
N ILE A 243 16.13 -12.02 -1.90
CA ILE A 243 15.16 -11.82 -0.83
C ILE A 243 14.53 -10.43 -0.92
N SER A 244 15.33 -9.38 -1.13
CA SER A 244 14.84 -8.00 -1.27
C SER A 244 13.93 -7.84 -2.49
N SER A 245 14.22 -8.51 -3.60
CA SER A 245 13.36 -8.46 -4.80
C SER A 245 11.95 -9.02 -4.56
N ARG A 246 11.79 -10.02 -3.67
CA ARG A 246 10.48 -10.56 -3.29
C ARG A 246 9.64 -9.56 -2.46
N VAL A 247 10.26 -8.59 -1.82
CA VAL A 247 9.57 -7.55 -1.01
C VAL A 247 8.82 -6.56 -1.91
N MET A 248 9.28 -6.35 -3.14
CA MET A 248 8.75 -5.39 -4.12
C MET A 248 7.29 -5.65 -4.52
N SER A 249 6.78 -6.87 -4.31
CA SER A 249 5.39 -7.27 -4.65
C SER A 249 5.01 -7.01 -6.11
N ASN A 250 5.99 -7.08 -7.03
CA ASN A 250 5.82 -6.92 -8.47
C ASN A 250 6.59 -8.04 -9.19
N GLU A 251 5.85 -8.99 -9.77
CA GLU A 251 6.43 -10.17 -10.42
C GLU A 251 7.32 -9.82 -11.62
N TYR A 252 6.93 -8.81 -12.40
CA TYR A 252 7.67 -8.40 -13.59
C TYR A 252 9.06 -7.85 -13.24
N ILE A 253 9.16 -7.01 -12.21
CA ILE A 253 10.45 -6.47 -11.75
C ILE A 253 11.26 -7.55 -11.02
N TYR A 254 10.58 -8.42 -10.25
CA TYR A 254 11.20 -9.56 -9.58
C TYR A 254 11.95 -10.47 -10.56
N GLU A 255 11.29 -10.89 -11.64
CA GLU A 255 11.92 -11.74 -12.67
C GLU A 255 13.15 -11.10 -13.31
N LYS A 256 13.11 -9.78 -13.58
CA LYS A 256 14.26 -9.04 -14.12
C LYS A 256 15.42 -9.01 -13.12
N ILE A 257 15.16 -8.76 -11.84
CA ILE A 257 16.20 -8.76 -10.80
C ILE A 257 16.76 -10.17 -10.60
N CYS A 258 15.94 -11.22 -10.66
CA CYS A 258 16.43 -12.59 -10.59
C CYS A 258 17.39 -12.93 -11.74
N LYS A 259 17.08 -12.50 -12.98
CA LYS A 259 18.00 -12.63 -14.12
C LYS A 259 19.29 -11.85 -13.92
N ALA A 260 19.20 -10.61 -13.44
CA ALA A 260 20.38 -9.82 -13.07
C ALA A 260 21.23 -10.55 -12.01
N ASN A 261 20.59 -11.16 -11.01
CA ASN A 261 21.27 -11.90 -9.94
C ASN A 261 22.00 -13.15 -10.44
N GLU A 262 21.55 -13.78 -11.54
CA GLU A 262 22.30 -14.87 -12.18
C GLU A 262 23.63 -14.41 -12.78
N PHE A 263 23.71 -13.17 -13.29
CA PHE A 263 24.97 -12.60 -13.77
C PHE A 263 25.93 -12.30 -12.62
N ILE A 264 25.41 -11.84 -11.48
CA ILE A 264 26.18 -11.61 -10.25
C ILE A 264 26.73 -12.93 -9.72
N LYS A 265 25.92 -14.00 -9.70
CA LYS A 265 26.37 -15.37 -9.34
C LYS A 265 27.52 -15.87 -10.23
N LYS A 266 27.62 -15.38 -11.47
CA LYS A 266 28.71 -15.70 -12.42
C LYS A 266 29.94 -14.79 -12.27
N GLY A 267 29.93 -13.86 -11.31
CA GLY A 267 31.05 -12.95 -11.03
C GLY A 267 31.04 -11.62 -11.77
N ASN A 268 29.93 -11.24 -12.41
CA ASN A 268 29.81 -9.90 -12.99
C ASN A 268 29.57 -8.85 -11.89
N SER A 269 29.94 -7.59 -12.17
CA SER A 269 29.65 -6.47 -11.26
C SER A 269 28.16 -6.39 -10.92
N ILE A 270 27.86 -6.12 -9.66
CA ILE A 270 26.51 -5.92 -9.14
C ILE A 270 25.86 -4.73 -9.85
N GLY A 271 26.57 -3.60 -9.90
CA GLY A 271 26.09 -2.38 -10.54
C GLY A 271 25.73 -2.61 -12.01
N ASP A 272 26.62 -3.27 -12.76
CA ASP A 272 26.40 -3.55 -14.18
C ASP A 272 25.29 -4.57 -14.43
N SER A 273 25.21 -5.61 -13.59
CA SER A 273 24.15 -6.61 -13.71
C SER A 273 22.77 -5.99 -13.47
N LEU A 274 22.64 -5.10 -12.48
CA LEU A 274 21.38 -4.42 -12.17
C LEU A 274 21.00 -3.32 -13.18
N LYS A 275 21.94 -2.79 -13.97
CA LYS A 275 21.63 -1.84 -15.07
C LYS A 275 20.68 -2.42 -16.12
N THR A 276 20.59 -3.76 -16.21
CA THR A 276 19.62 -4.43 -17.09
C THR A 276 18.16 -4.25 -16.64
N VAL A 277 17.93 -3.75 -15.42
CA VAL A 277 16.62 -3.46 -14.85
C VAL A 277 16.30 -1.97 -14.98
N GLU A 278 15.69 -1.59 -16.10
CA GLU A 278 15.35 -0.19 -16.45
C GLU A 278 14.43 0.52 -15.42
N GLU A 279 13.71 -0.24 -14.61
CA GLU A 279 12.84 0.30 -13.57
C GLU A 279 13.60 0.80 -12.32
N LEU A 280 14.85 0.38 -12.14
CA LEU A 280 15.68 0.85 -11.03
C LEU A 280 16.22 2.26 -11.32
N PRO A 281 16.18 3.17 -10.34
CA PRO A 281 16.72 4.51 -10.52
C PRO A 281 18.22 4.51 -10.85
N SER A 282 18.65 5.38 -11.76
CA SER A 282 20.06 5.49 -12.16
C SER A 282 20.98 5.82 -10.98
N LEU A 283 20.54 6.68 -10.06
CA LEU A 283 21.32 7.02 -8.86
C LEU A 283 21.57 5.79 -7.97
N LEU A 284 20.59 4.89 -7.82
CA LEU A 284 20.78 3.63 -7.10
C LEU A 284 21.87 2.78 -7.76
N LEU A 285 21.81 2.62 -9.09
CA LEU A 285 22.77 1.80 -9.84
C LEU A 285 24.20 2.35 -9.71
N SER A 286 24.36 3.67 -9.82
CA SER A 286 25.66 4.33 -9.65
C SER A 286 26.20 4.15 -8.23
N MET A 287 25.34 4.26 -7.22
CA MET A 287 25.74 4.12 -5.83
C MET A 287 26.12 2.67 -5.49
N ILE A 288 25.40 1.69 -6.03
CA ILE A 288 25.79 0.28 -5.91
C ILE A 288 27.15 0.03 -6.54
N ALA A 289 27.42 0.57 -7.73
CA ALA A 289 28.73 0.43 -8.37
C ALA A 289 29.85 1.06 -7.52
N ILE A 290 29.66 2.27 -7.00
CA ILE A 290 30.63 2.93 -6.12
C ILE A 290 30.82 2.15 -4.81
N GLY A 291 29.73 1.64 -4.23
CA GLY A 291 29.76 0.82 -3.01
C GLY A 291 30.47 -0.52 -3.21
N GLU A 292 30.32 -1.13 -4.38
CA GLU A 292 31.02 -2.35 -4.80
C GLU A 292 32.53 -2.09 -4.96
N GLU A 293 32.92 -1.05 -5.71
CA GLU A 293 34.33 -0.69 -5.93
C GLU A 293 35.06 -0.31 -4.63
N SER A 294 34.37 0.38 -3.72
CA SER A 294 34.92 0.81 -2.44
C SER A 294 34.81 -0.25 -1.33
N GLY A 295 34.10 -1.36 -1.56
CA GLY A 295 33.82 -2.38 -0.56
C GLY A 295 32.93 -1.91 0.60
N ARG A 296 32.18 -0.82 0.42
CA ARG A 296 31.36 -0.15 1.45
C ARG A 296 29.88 -0.12 1.08
N LEU A 297 29.40 -1.22 0.52
CA LEU A 297 28.04 -1.33 0.00
C LEU A 297 26.98 -1.11 1.09
N ASP A 298 27.24 -1.57 2.32
CA ASP A 298 26.40 -1.35 3.50
C ASP A 298 26.16 0.14 3.78
N THR A 299 27.23 0.93 3.88
CA THR A 299 27.16 2.37 4.20
C THR A 299 26.47 3.14 3.07
N VAL A 300 26.77 2.77 1.82
CA VAL A 300 26.22 3.44 0.64
C VAL A 300 24.73 3.13 0.51
N LEU A 301 24.30 1.87 0.70
CA LEU A 301 22.89 1.50 0.65
C LEU A 301 22.06 2.15 1.76
N ASP A 302 22.61 2.33 2.95
CA ASP A 302 21.94 3.05 4.04
C ASP A 302 21.71 4.51 3.65
N THR A 303 22.74 5.18 3.11
CA THR A 303 22.65 6.57 2.63
C THR A 303 21.61 6.72 1.51
N VAL A 304 21.60 5.78 0.57
CA VAL A 304 20.65 5.77 -0.55
C VAL A 304 19.23 5.48 -0.07
N THR A 305 19.06 4.61 0.93
CA THR A 305 17.77 4.35 1.58
C THR A 305 17.21 5.63 2.18
N ASP A 306 18.01 6.36 2.96
CA ASP A 306 17.57 7.62 3.58
C ASP A 306 17.20 8.68 2.53
N TYR A 307 17.97 8.79 1.44
CA TYR A 307 17.64 9.67 0.33
C TYR A 307 16.29 9.32 -0.31
N TYR A 308 16.05 8.05 -0.66
CA TYR A 308 14.81 7.63 -1.31
C TYR A 308 13.59 7.65 -0.38
N GLU A 309 13.78 7.44 0.93
CA GLU A 309 12.71 7.62 1.91
C GLU A 309 12.27 9.08 1.97
N ASN A 310 13.22 10.02 2.04
CA ASN A 310 12.93 11.46 2.05
C ASN A 310 12.31 11.95 0.73
N GLU A 311 12.81 11.46 -0.40
CA GLU A 311 12.26 11.77 -1.73
C GLU A 311 10.83 11.23 -1.85
N LEU A 312 10.56 10.00 -1.39
CA LEU A 312 9.22 9.42 -1.36
C LEU A 312 8.27 10.24 -0.49
N ASP A 313 8.71 10.64 0.70
CA ASP A 313 7.91 11.45 1.60
C ASP A 313 7.55 12.81 1.00
N SER A 314 8.51 13.47 0.38
CA SER A 314 8.33 14.77 -0.30
C SER A 314 7.38 14.66 -1.49
N LYS A 315 7.56 13.63 -2.34
CA LYS A 315 6.71 13.41 -3.51
C LYS A 315 5.28 13.10 -3.10
N LEU A 316 5.06 12.31 -2.05
CA LEU A 316 3.73 12.00 -1.53
C LEU A 316 3.01 13.27 -1.04
N GLU A 317 3.70 14.16 -0.34
CA GLU A 317 3.13 15.43 0.14
C GLU A 317 2.76 16.37 -1.01
N ILE A 318 3.67 16.53 -1.99
CA ILE A 318 3.41 17.35 -3.18
C ILE A 318 2.24 16.77 -3.98
N GLY A 319 2.22 15.44 -4.18
CA GLY A 319 1.13 14.76 -4.89
C GLY A 319 -0.22 15.00 -4.22
N THR A 320 -0.26 14.94 -2.89
CA THR A 320 -1.47 15.20 -2.09
C THR A 320 -2.04 16.60 -2.35
N LYS A 321 -1.17 17.63 -2.32
CA LYS A 321 -1.58 19.02 -2.58
C LYS A 321 -2.14 19.22 -3.99
N TYR A 322 -1.55 18.56 -5.00
CA TYR A 322 -2.08 18.60 -6.36
C TYR A 322 -3.46 17.95 -6.47
N PHE A 323 -3.67 16.80 -5.81
CA PHE A 323 -4.99 16.15 -5.76
C PHE A 323 -6.04 17.03 -5.08
N GLU A 324 -5.70 17.67 -3.97
CA GLU A 324 -6.58 18.61 -3.26
C GLU A 324 -7.00 19.80 -4.13
N ASN A 325 -6.03 20.46 -4.78
CA ASN A 325 -6.31 21.58 -5.68
C ASN A 325 -7.19 21.16 -6.87
N PHE A 326 -6.92 19.99 -7.45
CA PHE A 326 -7.70 19.45 -8.56
C PHE A 326 -9.16 19.18 -8.15
N ILE A 327 -9.38 18.52 -7.00
CA ILE A 327 -10.73 18.22 -6.50
C ILE A 327 -11.50 19.51 -6.20
N THR A 328 -10.86 20.48 -5.56
CA THR A 328 -11.49 21.77 -5.25
C THR A 328 -11.92 22.51 -6.51
N LEU A 329 -11.08 22.53 -7.54
CA LEU A 329 -11.42 23.13 -8.83
C LEU A 329 -12.58 22.39 -9.49
N LEU A 330 -12.58 21.07 -9.46
CA LEU A 330 -13.66 20.24 -10.02
C LEU A 330 -15.00 20.52 -9.32
N ILE A 331 -15.01 20.63 -7.99
CA ILE A 331 -16.19 21.00 -7.21
C ILE A 331 -16.70 22.38 -7.65
N GLY A 332 -15.81 23.37 -7.75
CA GLY A 332 -16.18 24.72 -8.18
C GLY A 332 -16.81 24.76 -9.57
N VAL A 333 -16.22 24.03 -10.53
CA VAL A 333 -16.76 23.91 -11.90
C VAL A 333 -18.12 23.22 -11.89
N LEU A 334 -18.27 22.12 -11.15
CA LEU A 334 -19.52 21.37 -11.07
C LEU A 334 -20.64 22.22 -10.45
N VAL A 335 -20.38 22.90 -9.34
CA VAL A 335 -21.34 23.82 -8.71
C VAL A 335 -21.68 24.97 -9.66
N GLY A 336 -20.68 25.54 -10.34
CA GLY A 336 -20.89 26.58 -11.34
C GLY A 336 -21.80 26.14 -12.48
N ILE A 337 -21.60 24.94 -13.02
CA ILE A 337 -22.47 24.37 -14.06
C ILE A 337 -23.91 24.25 -13.55
N VAL A 338 -24.11 23.76 -12.33
CA VAL A 338 -25.45 23.64 -11.74
C VAL A 338 -26.12 25.00 -11.62
N VAL A 339 -25.43 25.99 -11.03
CA VAL A 339 -25.97 27.33 -10.82
C VAL A 339 -26.32 27.99 -12.15
N ILE A 340 -25.43 27.94 -13.14
CA ILE A 340 -25.67 28.51 -14.47
C ILE A 340 -26.87 27.82 -15.14
N SER A 341 -26.95 26.49 -15.03
CA SER A 341 -28.06 25.71 -15.62
C SER A 341 -29.41 26.05 -14.99
N MET A 342 -29.44 26.47 -13.72
CA MET A 342 -30.64 26.94 -13.06
C MET A 342 -30.93 28.41 -13.39
N MET A 343 -29.93 29.29 -13.36
CA MET A 343 -30.14 30.74 -13.49
C MET A 343 -30.50 31.19 -14.90
N ILE A 344 -29.94 30.58 -15.96
CA ILE A 344 -30.24 30.99 -17.35
C ILE A 344 -31.75 30.95 -17.65
N PRO A 345 -32.46 29.80 -17.48
CA PRO A 345 -33.89 29.76 -17.75
C PRO A 345 -34.70 30.69 -16.83
N MET A 346 -34.22 30.94 -15.61
CA MET A 346 -34.87 31.90 -14.70
C MET A 346 -34.76 33.36 -15.21
N PHE A 347 -33.62 33.77 -15.79
CA PHE A 347 -33.48 35.09 -16.40
C PHE A 347 -34.34 35.25 -17.66
N ASP A 348 -34.41 34.21 -18.50
CA ASP A 348 -35.28 34.20 -19.67
C ASP A 348 -36.76 34.32 -19.28
N ALA A 349 -37.15 33.70 -18.17
CA ALA A 349 -38.50 33.81 -17.61
C ALA A 349 -38.85 35.24 -17.19
N VAL A 350 -37.95 35.89 -16.44
CA VAL A 350 -38.16 37.27 -15.96
C VAL A 350 -38.13 38.28 -17.09
N SER A 351 -37.37 38.01 -18.17
CA SER A 351 -37.28 38.90 -19.34
C SER A 351 -38.46 38.73 -20.31
N ALA A 352 -39.21 37.63 -20.20
CA ALA A 352 -40.37 37.33 -21.03
C ALA A 352 -41.70 37.85 -20.43
N ILE A 353 -41.68 38.27 -19.17
CA ILE A 353 -42.74 39.02 -18.46
C ILE A 353 -42.42 40.49 -18.58
#